data_AF-A0A8D3X094-F1
#
_entry.id   AF-A0A8D3X094-F1
#
_cell.length_a   1.000
_cell.length_b   1.000
_cell.length_c   1.000
_cell.angle_alpha   90.00
_cell.angle_beta   90.00
_cell.angle_gamma   90.00
#
_symmetry.space_group_name_H-M   'P 1'
#
loop_
_entity.id
_entity.type
_entity.pdbx_description
1 polymer ?
#
loop_
_entity_poly.entity_id
_entity_poly.type
_entity_poly.pdbx_seq_one_letter_code
_entity_poly.pdbx_strand_id
1 'polypeptide(L)'
;MKKNVYVIHGSAEHVQKYLIQYDIPKVDYVLSGLPFASLTSEVSDCILQNTRSVLADEGKFITFQYTNLKKQLIRSFFPHIKVEKEWRNVPPAYIFTCEKNEI
;
A
#
# COMPACT_ATOMS: atom_id res chain seq x y z
N MET A 1 12.68 -1.02 23.08
CA MET A 1 12.25 -1.17 21.67
C MET A 1 12.15 -2.66 21.36
N LYS A 2 11.04 -3.16 20.80
CA LYS A 2 10.95 -4.57 20.39
C LYS A 2 11.96 -4.81 19.25
N LYS A 3 12.66 -5.95 19.26
CA LYS A 3 13.78 -6.26 18.32
C LYS A 3 13.39 -6.31 16.83
N ASN A 4 12.10 -6.19 16.51
CA ASN A 4 11.52 -6.35 15.18
C ASN A 4 10.63 -5.15 14.78
N VAL A 5 10.85 -3.98 15.37
CA VAL A 5 10.10 -2.76 15.04
C VAL A 5 11.07 -1.62 14.74
N TYR A 6 10.95 -1.07 13.55
CA TYR A 6 11.69 0.10 13.10
C TYR A 6 10.72 1.25 12.85
N VAL A 7 10.97 2.40 13.46
CA VAL A 7 10.16 3.61 13.29
C VAL A 7 10.95 4.59 12.44
N ILE A 8 10.36 5.03 11.35
CA ILE A 8 11.01 5.89 10.35
C ILE A 8 10.21 7.16 10.22
N HIS A 9 10.89 8.29 10.40
CA HIS A 9 10.31 9.61 10.20
C HIS A 9 10.65 10.07 8.78
N GLY A 10 9.72 9.92 7.84
CA GLY A 10 9.92 10.33 6.46
C GLY A 10 8.74 9.99 5.54
N SER A 11 8.88 10.29 4.25
CA SER A 11 7.83 10.03 3.25
C SER A 11 7.79 8.55 2.85
N ALA A 12 6.58 8.00 2.73
CA ALA A 12 6.36 6.65 2.21
C ALA A 12 6.84 6.48 0.76
N GLU A 13 7.02 7.57 0.01
CA GLU A 13 7.63 7.56 -1.32
C GLU A 13 9.03 6.93 -1.28
N HIS A 14 9.74 6.99 -0.15
CA HIS A 14 11.09 6.48 -0.01
C HIS A 14 11.16 5.05 0.57
N VAL A 15 10.06 4.29 0.54
CA VAL A 15 10.02 2.92 1.13
C VAL A 15 11.16 2.02 0.67
N GLN A 16 11.56 2.07 -0.59
CA GLN A 16 12.67 1.28 -1.13
C GLN A 16 14.00 1.63 -0.45
N LYS A 17 14.29 2.92 -0.25
CA LYS A 17 15.50 3.38 0.46
C LYS A 17 15.55 2.82 1.88
N TYR A 18 14.41 2.86 2.57
CA TYR A 18 14.32 2.39 3.95
C TYR A 18 14.52 0.88 4.05
N LEU A 19 13.93 0.09 3.16
CA LEU A 19 14.12 -1.36 3.16
C LEU A 19 15.57 -1.76 2.87
N ILE A 20 16.25 -1.07 1.95
CA ILE A 20 17.69 -1.26 1.68
C ILE A 20 18.52 -1.01 2.95
N GLN A 21 18.21 0.05 3.71
CA GLN A 21 18.94 0.38 4.94
C GLN A 21 18.87 -0.73 6.00
N TYR A 22 17.81 -1.54 5.98
CA TYR A 22 17.61 -2.66 6.90
C TYR A 22 17.90 -4.03 6.28
N ASP A 23 18.50 -4.07 5.09
CA ASP A 23 18.82 -5.30 4.35
C ASP A 23 17.57 -6.18 4.10
N ILE A 24 16.45 -5.53 3.79
CA ILE A 24 15.18 -6.20 3.47
C ILE A 24 14.96 -6.10 1.95
N PRO A 25 15.18 -7.19 1.19
CA PRO A 25 15.10 -7.12 -0.27
C PRO A 25 13.66 -7.02 -0.78
N LYS A 26 12.73 -7.73 -0.13
CA LYS A 26 11.32 -7.82 -0.48
C LYS A 26 10.45 -7.93 0.77
N VAL A 27 9.19 -7.52 0.64
CA VAL A 27 8.19 -7.64 1.72
C VAL A 27 6.99 -8.45 1.27
N ASP A 28 6.46 -9.24 2.19
CA ASP A 28 5.25 -10.05 1.96
C ASP A 28 3.97 -9.20 2.04
N TYR A 29 3.98 -8.16 2.88
CA TYR A 29 2.81 -7.31 3.10
C TYR A 29 3.20 -5.85 3.24
N VAL A 30 2.39 -4.98 2.62
CA VAL A 30 2.39 -3.55 2.88
C VAL A 30 0.98 -3.15 3.31
N LEU A 31 0.85 -2.63 4.52
CA LEU A 31 -0.40 -2.06 5.03
C LEU A 31 -0.29 -0.53 4.99
N SER A 32 -1.21 0.12 4.28
CA SER A 32 -1.28 1.58 4.17
C SER A 32 -2.57 2.13 4.75
N GLY A 33 -2.42 3.10 5.65
CA GLY A 33 -3.50 3.98 6.11
C GLY A 33 -3.45 5.37 5.45
N LEU A 34 -2.67 5.53 4.37
CA LEU A 34 -2.51 6.83 3.73
C LEU A 34 -3.81 7.24 3.01
N PRO A 35 -4.25 8.51 3.17
CA PRO A 35 -5.45 9.00 2.51
C PRO A 35 -5.13 9.36 1.05
N PHE A 36 -5.02 8.36 0.17
CA PHE A 36 -4.73 8.57 -1.27
C PHE A 36 -5.70 9.55 -1.95
N ALA A 37 -6.92 9.69 -1.46
CA ALA A 37 -7.89 10.67 -1.97
C ALA A 37 -7.44 12.13 -1.76
N SER A 38 -6.61 12.40 -0.76
CA SER A 38 -6.11 13.74 -0.41
C SER A 38 -4.70 14.02 -0.93
N LEU A 39 -3.97 13.00 -1.36
CA LEU A 39 -2.61 13.14 -1.91
C LEU A 39 -2.67 13.62 -3.37
N THR A 40 -1.65 14.37 -3.79
CA THR A 40 -1.48 14.72 -5.21
C THR A 40 -1.26 13.45 -6.04
N SER A 41 -1.46 13.54 -7.36
CA SER A 41 -1.29 12.37 -8.22
C SER A 41 0.14 11.88 -8.19
N GLU A 42 1.10 12.80 -8.26
CA GLU A 42 2.54 12.52 -8.33
C GLU A 42 3.01 11.75 -7.09
N VAL A 43 2.61 12.21 -5.89
CA VAL A 43 2.93 11.54 -4.63
C VAL A 43 2.26 10.16 -4.56
N SER A 44 0.99 10.07 -4.98
CA SER A 44 0.27 8.79 -5.00
C SER A 44 0.97 7.78 -5.93
N ASP A 45 1.40 8.23 -7.10
CA ASP A 45 2.07 7.42 -8.12
C ASP A 45 3.42 6.93 -7.63
N CYS A 46 4.22 7.82 -7.04
CA CYS A 46 5.51 7.45 -6.43
C CYS A 46 5.33 6.40 -5.33
N ILE A 47 4.35 6.59 -4.43
CA ILE A 47 4.07 5.63 -3.35
C ILE A 47 3.66 4.27 -3.93
N LEU A 48 2.70 4.24 -4.87
CA LEU A 48 2.17 2.99 -5.43
C LEU A 48 3.23 2.25 -6.26
N GLN A 49 4.01 2.97 -7.06
CA GLN A 49 5.11 2.41 -7.84
C GLN A 49 6.17 1.78 -6.93
N ASN A 50 6.64 2.51 -5.92
CA ASN A 50 7.67 2.02 -5.01
C ASN A 50 7.13 0.91 -4.09
N THR A 51 5.86 0.94 -3.74
CA THR A 51 5.20 -0.16 -3.02
C THR A 51 5.17 -1.43 -3.86
N ARG A 52 4.76 -1.34 -5.14
CA ARG A 52 4.77 -2.50 -6.06
C ARG A 52 6.19 -3.05 -6.26
N SER A 53 7.20 -2.19 -6.33
CA SER A 53 8.58 -2.62 -6.59
C SER A 53 9.19 -3.38 -5.41
N VAL A 54 8.82 -3.06 -4.17
CA VAL A 54 9.36 -3.73 -2.97
C VAL A 54 8.58 -4.98 -2.56
N LEU A 55 7.36 -5.17 -3.07
CA LEU A 55 6.58 -6.38 -2.82
C LEU A 55 7.23 -7.61 -3.46
N ALA A 56 7.20 -8.71 -2.70
CA ALA A 56 7.41 -10.05 -3.21
C ALA A 56 6.36 -10.40 -4.27
N ASP A 57 6.59 -11.46 -5.05
CA ASP A 57 5.66 -11.83 -6.13
C ASP A 57 4.28 -12.27 -5.60
N GLU A 58 4.27 -12.96 -4.46
CA GLU A 58 3.06 -13.33 -3.69
C GLU A 58 2.66 -12.27 -2.65
N GLY A 59 3.33 -11.12 -2.67
CA GLY A 59 3.14 -10.07 -1.68
C GLY A 59 1.82 -9.31 -1.88
N LYS A 60 1.25 -8.80 -0.78
CA LYS A 60 -0.03 -8.07 -0.81
C LYS A 60 0.10 -6.63 -0.35
N PHE A 61 -0.46 -5.72 -1.13
CA PHE A 61 -0.70 -4.34 -0.71
C PHE A 61 -2.12 -4.20 -0.20
N ILE A 62 -2.28 -3.81 1.07
CA ILE A 62 -3.57 -3.64 1.72
C ILE A 62 -3.74 -2.17 2.08
N THR A 63 -4.82 -1.57 1.62
CA THR A 63 -5.19 -0.19 1.98
C THR A 63 -6.69 -0.10 2.21
N PHE A 64 -7.12 0.86 3.01
CA PHE A 64 -8.54 1.16 3.16
C PHE A 64 -8.87 2.54 2.63
N GLN A 65 -10.07 2.72 2.08
CA GLN A 65 -10.59 4.01 1.65
C GLN A 65 -12.07 4.13 1.95
N TYR A 66 -12.52 5.32 2.30
CA TYR A 66 -13.96 5.64 2.45
C TYR A 66 -14.59 6.10 1.13
N THR A 67 -13.77 6.43 0.14
CA THR A 67 -14.19 6.90 -1.18
C THR A 67 -13.61 6.01 -2.27
N ASN A 68 -14.32 5.82 -3.38
CA ASN A 68 -13.83 5.04 -4.52
C ASN A 68 -12.97 5.85 -5.52
N LEU A 69 -12.69 7.13 -5.25
CA LEU A 69 -12.07 8.06 -6.21
C LEU A 69 -10.72 7.59 -6.78
N LYS A 70 -9.89 6.93 -5.95
CA LYS A 70 -8.54 6.47 -6.35
C LYS A 70 -8.50 4.98 -6.69
N LYS A 71 -9.64 4.30 -6.77
CA LYS A 71 -9.71 2.88 -7.14
C LYS A 71 -9.08 2.61 -8.51
N GLN A 72 -9.37 3.46 -9.50
CA GLN A 72 -8.83 3.30 -10.85
C GLN A 72 -7.31 3.52 -10.89
N LEU A 73 -6.81 4.46 -10.09
CA LEU A 73 -5.37 4.69 -9.93
C LEU A 73 -4.69 3.46 -9.32
N ILE A 74 -5.18 2.97 -8.19
CA ILE A 74 -4.59 1.77 -7.56
C ILE A 74 -4.62 0.59 -8.54
N ARG A 75 -5.69 0.47 -9.33
CA ARG A 75 -5.83 -0.59 -10.34
C ARG A 75 -4.83 -0.51 -11.49
N SER A 76 -4.32 0.68 -11.84
CA SER A 76 -3.27 0.79 -12.85
C SER A 76 -1.93 0.25 -12.37
N PHE A 77 -1.69 0.27 -11.05
CA PHE A 77 -0.49 -0.33 -10.45
C PHE A 77 -0.71 -1.78 -10.04
N PHE A 78 -1.91 -2.15 -9.62
CA PHE A 78 -2.24 -3.51 -9.20
C PHE A 78 -3.44 -4.01 -10.00
N PRO A 79 -3.22 -4.86 -11.02
CA PRO A 79 -4.32 -5.31 -11.88
C PRO A 79 -5.38 -6.11 -11.08
N HIS A 80 -4.95 -6.75 -10.00
CA HIS A 80 -5.76 -7.63 -9.16
C HIS A 80 -6.05 -6.95 -7.84
N ILE A 81 -7.32 -6.63 -7.63
CA ILE A 81 -7.81 -5.96 -6.42
C ILE A 81 -9.06 -6.67 -5.93
N LYS A 82 -8.97 -7.30 -4.76
CA LYS A 82 -10.13 -7.73 -3.99
C LYS A 82 -10.62 -6.55 -3.16
N VAL A 83 -11.91 -6.22 -3.27
CA VAL A 83 -12.53 -5.13 -2.50
C VAL A 83 -13.56 -5.70 -1.55
N GLU A 84 -13.39 -5.43 -0.27
CA GLU A 84 -14.29 -5.85 0.81
C GLU A 84 -14.80 -4.62 1.58
N LYS A 85 -15.91 -4.75 2.30
CA LYS A 85 -16.44 -3.67 3.15
C LYS A 85 -16.31 -4.05 4.61
N GLU A 86 -15.77 -3.14 5.42
CA GLU A 86 -15.76 -3.26 6.88
C GLU A 86 -16.96 -2.55 7.49
N TRP A 87 -18.02 -3.32 7.72
CA TRP A 87 -19.31 -2.84 8.23
C TRP A 87 -19.25 -2.34 9.68
N ARG A 88 -18.18 -2.64 10.41
CA ARG A 88 -17.95 -2.13 11.77
C ARG A 88 -17.60 -0.64 11.78
N ASN A 89 -17.21 -0.07 10.64
CA ASN A 89 -16.95 1.35 10.48
C ASN A 89 -18.24 2.10 10.10
N VAL A 90 -18.40 3.33 10.58
CA VAL A 90 -19.52 4.21 10.24
C VAL A 90 -18.97 5.52 9.62
N PRO A 91 -19.13 5.74 8.29
CA PRO A 91 -19.68 4.83 7.29
C PRO A 91 -18.76 3.63 7.00
N PRO A 92 -19.25 2.53 6.38
CA PRO A 92 -18.43 1.36 6.07
C PRO A 92 -17.20 1.71 5.21
N ALA A 93 -16.02 1.28 5.64
CA ALA A 93 -14.79 1.48 4.86
C ALA A 93 -14.63 0.38 3.81
N TYR A 94 -14.06 0.72 2.66
CA TYR A 94 -13.66 -0.26 1.67
C TYR A 94 -12.22 -0.69 1.93
N ILE A 95 -11.99 -1.99 2.04
CA ILE A 95 -10.66 -2.60 2.14
C ILE A 95 -10.27 -3.10 0.76
N PHE A 96 -9.09 -2.69 0.30
CA PHE A 96 -8.51 -3.05 -0.99
C PHE A 96 -7.32 -3.95 -0.68
N THR A 97 -7.41 -5.21 -1.10
CA THR A 97 -6.29 -6.15 -1.08
C THR A 97 -5.80 -6.32 -2.51
N CYS A 98 -4.58 -5.87 -2.76
CA CYS A 98 -4.01 -5.73 -4.08
C CYS A 98 -2.82 -6.69 -4.26
N GLU A 99 -2.76 -7.36 -5.41
CA GLU A 99 -1.76 -8.40 -5.72
C GLU A 99 -0.99 -8.03 -7.00
N LYS A 100 0.26 -8.48 -7.09
CA LYS A 100 1.18 -8.08 -8.17
C LYS A 100 0.92 -8.85 -9.47
N ASN A 101 0.59 -10.13 -9.35
CA ASN A 101 0.41 -11.12 -10.41
C ASN A 101 -0.94 -11.85 -10.27
N GLU A 102 -1.39 -12.53 -11.33
CA GLU A 102 -2.44 -13.56 -11.23
C GLU A 102 -1.89 -14.81 -10.56
N ILE A 103 -2.62 -15.32 -9.56
CA ILE A 103 -2.42 -16.69 -9.02
C ILE A 103 -3.06 -17.69 -9.98
#